data_AF-A0AAJ2ITE2-F1
#
_entry.id   AF-A0AAJ2ITE2-F1
#
_cell.length_a   1.000
_cell.length_b   1.000
_cell.length_c   1.000
_cell.angle_alpha   90.00
_cell.angle_beta   90.00
_cell.angle_gamma   90.00
#
_symmetry.space_group_name_H-M   'P 1'
#
loop_
_entity.id
_entity.type
_entity.pdbx_description
1 polymer ?
#
loop_
_entity_poly.entity_id
_entity_poly.type
_entity_poly.pdbx_seq_one_letter_code
_entity_poly.pdbx_strand_id
1 'polypeptide(L)'
;MENLAFLTSPDMISHDTIAENIGIQPRSVLKFIDIHKSRLEEFGPVSYEFIPPKRTGRPRKVYLLNKSQALQVIDWTRNLKRNNQKAAIFKDKILSDKEMLEKIATKKLSETLASEDSF
;
A
#
# COMPACT_ATOMS: atom_id res chain seq x y z
N MET A 1 23.61 5.50 14.17
CA MET A 1 22.98 4.25 13.72
C MET A 1 21.63 4.60 13.15
N GLU A 2 21.59 4.86 11.85
CA GLU A 2 20.38 5.25 11.13
C GLU A 2 19.43 4.06 11.02
N ASN A 3 18.17 4.31 11.32
CA ASN A 3 17.14 3.29 11.44
C ASN A 3 16.78 2.76 10.03
N LEU A 4 17.29 1.58 9.71
CA LEU A 4 17.11 0.87 8.43
C LEU A 4 15.64 0.46 8.14
N ALA A 5 14.68 0.84 8.98
CA ALA A 5 13.25 0.55 8.78
C ALA A 5 12.65 1.22 7.52
N PHE A 6 13.25 2.31 7.02
CA PHE A 6 12.85 2.94 5.76
C PHE A 6 13.16 2.08 4.51
N LEU A 7 14.09 1.12 4.61
CA LEU A 7 14.46 0.25 3.49
C LEU A 7 13.56 -0.99 3.32
N THR A 8 12.62 -1.21 4.24
CA THR A 8 11.58 -2.24 4.10
C THR A 8 10.41 -1.72 3.25
N SER A 9 10.66 -1.67 1.93
CA SER A 9 9.73 -1.40 0.82
C SER A 9 9.07 -0.01 0.77
N PRO A 10 9.49 0.88 -0.14
CA PRO A 10 8.83 2.16 -0.40
C PRO A 10 7.37 2.05 -0.91
N ASP A 11 6.85 0.84 -1.10
CA ASP A 11 5.51 0.56 -1.66
C ASP A 11 4.51 -0.02 -0.64
N MET A 12 4.79 0.06 0.67
CA MET A 12 3.88 -0.41 1.71
C MET A 12 2.76 0.60 1.98
N ILE A 13 1.52 0.10 1.99
CA ILE A 13 0.31 0.91 2.18
C ILE A 13 -0.27 0.60 3.55
N SER A 14 -0.42 1.62 4.39
CA SER A 14 -0.99 1.43 5.72
C SER A 14 -2.52 1.24 5.66
N HIS A 15 -3.07 0.50 6.62
CA HIS A 15 -4.52 0.37 6.76
C HIS A 15 -5.23 1.72 7.01
N ASP A 16 -4.54 2.71 7.58
CA ASP A 16 -5.07 4.08 7.75
C ASP A 16 -5.18 4.80 6.41
N THR A 17 -4.15 4.68 5.56
CA THR A 17 -4.15 5.24 4.21
C THR A 17 -5.30 4.67 3.38
N ILE A 18 -5.56 3.36 3.48
CA ILE A 18 -6.71 2.71 2.85
C ILE A 18 -8.03 3.31 3.37
N ALA A 19 -8.16 3.42 4.69
CA ALA A 19 -9.37 3.93 5.33
C ALA A 19 -9.68 5.39 4.93
N GLU A 20 -8.65 6.24 4.92
CA GLU A 20 -8.73 7.65 4.53
C GLU A 20 -9.16 7.81 3.07
N ASN A 21 -8.50 7.10 2.14
CA ASN A 21 -8.80 7.24 0.71
C ASN A 21 -10.18 6.68 0.34
N ILE A 22 -10.65 5.62 1.02
CA ILE A 22 -11.98 5.03 0.77
C ILE A 22 -13.08 5.75 1.55
N GLY A 23 -12.74 6.49 2.60
CA GLY A 23 -13.70 7.19 3.46
C GLY A 23 -14.42 6.26 4.43
N ILE A 24 -13.71 5.31 5.05
CA ILE A 24 -14.23 4.41 6.08
C ILE A 24 -13.42 4.52 7.37
N GLN A 25 -13.91 3.93 8.45
CA GLN A 25 -13.17 3.91 9.71
C GLN A 25 -11.95 2.98 9.60
N PRO A 26 -10.77 3.38 10.10
CA PRO A 26 -9.58 2.52 10.15
C PRO A 26 -9.84 1.17 10.84
N ARG A 27 -10.68 1.18 11.88
CA ARG A 27 -11.12 -0.03 12.59
C ARG A 27 -11.83 -1.04 11.68
N SER A 28 -12.57 -0.57 10.68
CA SER A 28 -13.22 -1.47 9.72
C SER A 28 -12.18 -2.18 8.85
N VAL A 29 -11.15 -1.45 8.40
CA VAL A 29 -10.04 -2.02 7.62
C VAL A 29 -9.25 -3.02 8.47
N LEU A 30 -8.94 -2.69 9.73
CA LEU A 30 -8.30 -3.61 10.67
C LEU A 30 -9.08 -4.91 10.81
N LYS A 31 -10.41 -4.83 10.95
CA LYS A 31 -11.26 -6.02 11.05
C LYS A 31 -11.16 -6.91 9.81
N PHE A 32 -11.09 -6.34 8.61
CA PHE A 32 -10.88 -7.13 7.39
C PHE A 32 -9.51 -7.82 7.37
N ILE A 33 -8.46 -7.10 7.79
CA ILE A 33 -7.10 -7.66 7.87
C ILE A 33 -7.06 -8.82 8.88
N ASP A 34 -7.63 -8.63 10.07
CA ASP A 34 -7.59 -9.65 11.13
C ASP A 34 -8.42 -10.89 10.76
N ILE A 35 -9.61 -10.71 10.17
CA ILE A 35 -10.47 -11.82 9.74
C ILE A 35 -9.84 -12.62 8.60
N HIS A 36 -9.18 -11.95 7.66
CA HIS A 36 -8.66 -12.58 6.43
C HIS A 36 -7.13 -12.63 6.39
N LYS A 37 -6.47 -12.60 7.55
CA LYS A 37 -5.01 -12.51 7.65
C LYS A 37 -4.28 -13.62 6.87
N SER A 38 -4.73 -14.86 7.03
CA SER A 38 -4.13 -16.02 6.33
C SER A 38 -4.15 -15.84 4.81
N ARG A 39 -5.23 -15.31 4.25
CA ARG A 39 -5.36 -15.04 2.82
C ARG A 39 -4.50 -13.87 2.35
N LEU A 40 -4.26 -12.88 3.21
CA LEU A 40 -3.30 -11.82 2.93
C LEU A 40 -1.86 -12.33 2.97
N GLU A 41 -1.58 -13.32 3.81
CA GLU A 41 -0.26 -13.95 3.94
C GLU A 41 0.13 -14.80 2.71
N GLU A 42 -0.84 -15.19 1.86
CA GLU A 42 -0.57 -15.80 0.54
C GLU A 42 0.22 -14.87 -0.39
N PHE A 43 0.10 -13.55 -0.21
CA PHE A 43 0.84 -12.53 -0.98
C PHE A 43 2.16 -12.13 -0.31
N GLY A 44 2.60 -12.82 0.74
CA GLY A 44 3.75 -12.48 1.57
C GLY A 44 3.35 -12.08 2.99
N PRO A 45 4.31 -11.95 3.92
CA PRO A 45 4.01 -11.66 5.34
C PRO A 45 3.26 -10.34 5.52
N VAL A 46 2.31 -10.32 6.45
CA VAL A 46 1.59 -9.08 6.84
C VAL A 46 2.42 -8.33 7.87
N SER A 47 3.09 -7.27 7.43
CA SER A 47 3.94 -6.42 8.27
C SER A 47 3.12 -5.50 9.17
N TYR A 48 3.71 -5.11 10.29
CA TYR A 48 3.12 -4.13 11.20
C TYR A 48 4.19 -3.38 11.99
N GLU A 49 3.83 -2.18 12.43
CA GLU A 49 4.63 -1.36 13.35
C GLU A 49 3.79 -0.93 14.56
N PHE A 50 4.46 -0.59 15.66
CA PHE A 50 3.82 0.03 16.82
C PHE A 50 4.16 1.52 16.83
N ILE A 51 3.14 2.36 16.63
CA ILE A 51 3.29 3.80 16.71
C ILE A 51 3.06 4.25 18.16
N PRO A 52 4.04 4.90 18.82
CA PRO A 52 3.86 5.42 20.16
C PRO A 52 2.82 6.56 20.17
N PRO A 53 2.06 6.72 21.26
CA PRO A 53 1.13 7.84 21.39
C PRO A 53 1.90 9.17 21.51
N LYS A 54 1.32 10.26 20.97
CA LYS A 54 1.94 11.60 21.00
C LYS A 54 2.11 12.20 22.41
N ARG A 55 1.40 11.71 23.42
CA ARG A 55 1.44 12.22 24.80
C ARG A 55 1.46 11.10 25.83
N THR A 56 0.31 10.47 26.06
CA THR A 56 0.13 9.36 27.00
C THR A 56 -0.83 8.35 26.39
N GLY A 57 -0.65 7.06 26.66
CA GLY A 57 -1.54 6.01 26.17
C GLY A 57 -0.83 4.72 25.75
N ARG A 58 -1.58 3.85 25.08
CA ARG A 58 -1.06 2.59 24.53
C ARG A 58 -0.54 2.81 23.10
N PRO A 59 0.61 2.23 22.72
CA PRO A 59 1.05 2.18 21.33
C PRO A 59 -0.04 1.59 20.44
N ARG A 60 -0.18 2.14 19.24
CA ARG A 60 -1.15 1.66 18.26
C ARG A 60 -0.45 0.76 17.25
N LYS A 61 -0.98 -0.45 17.04
CA LYS A 61 -0.54 -1.33 15.96
C LYS A 61 -1.01 -0.78 14.61
N VAL A 62 -0.10 -0.65 13.67
CA VAL A 62 -0.39 -0.23 12.29
C VAL A 62 0.07 -1.31 11.33
N TYR A 63 -0.87 -1.90 10.62
CA TYR A 63 -0.54 -2.84 9.55
C TYR A 63 -0.03 -2.09 8.32
N LEU A 64 1.03 -2.63 7.74
CA LEU A 64 1.70 -2.20 6.52
C LEU A 64 1.51 -3.31 5.49
N LEU A 65 0.70 -3.03 4.47
CA LEU A 65 0.31 -4.00 3.47
C LEU A 65 1.11 -3.77 2.19
N ASN A 66 1.60 -4.84 1.59
CA ASN A 66 2.12 -4.74 0.23
C ASN A 66 0.99 -4.43 -0.76
N LYS A 67 1.35 -4.09 -2.01
CA LYS A 67 0.39 -3.73 -3.05
C LYS A 67 -0.73 -4.77 -3.24
N SER A 68 -0.39 -6.05 -3.36
CA SER A 68 -1.39 -7.12 -3.58
C SER A 68 -2.34 -7.26 -2.40
N GLN A 69 -1.82 -7.21 -1.19
CA GLN A 69 -2.61 -7.23 0.04
C GLN A 69 -3.55 -6.02 0.12
N ALA A 70 -3.05 -4.81 -0.18
CA ALA A 70 -3.84 -3.59 -0.14
C ALA A 70 -4.99 -3.62 -1.16
N LEU A 71 -4.72 -4.04 -2.40
CA LEU A 71 -5.74 -4.22 -3.43
C LEU A 71 -6.82 -5.21 -2.99
N GLN A 72 -6.41 -6.32 -2.38
CA GLN A 72 -7.34 -7.33 -1.89
C GLN A 72 -8.24 -6.79 -0.76
N VAL A 73 -7.68 -6.01 0.17
CA VAL A 73 -8.44 -5.34 1.23
C VAL A 73 -9.42 -4.31 0.65
N ILE A 74 -8.99 -3.50 -0.33
CA ILE A 74 -9.85 -2.55 -1.03
C ILE A 74 -11.05 -3.28 -1.67
N ASP A 75 -10.81 -4.40 -2.35
CA ASP A 75 -11.88 -5.19 -2.97
C ASP A 75 -12.85 -5.79 -1.94
N TRP A 76 -12.40 -6.19 -0.74
CA TRP A 76 -13.31 -6.60 0.34
C TRP A 76 -14.14 -5.44 0.90
N THR A 77 -13.59 -4.23 0.91
CA THR A 77 -14.33 -3.02 1.33
C THR A 77 -15.35 -2.52 0.30
N ARG A 78 -15.21 -2.89 -0.99
CA ARG A 78 -16.14 -2.53 -2.08
C ARG A 78 -17.57 -3.04 -1.90
N ASN A 79 -17.80 -4.03 -1.02
CA ASN A 79 -19.14 -4.55 -0.74
C ASN A 79 -20.06 -3.56 0.02
N LEU A 80 -19.58 -2.35 0.34
CA LEU A 80 -20.35 -1.26 0.93
C LEU A 80 -20.80 -0.29 -0.18
N LYS A 81 -22.07 -0.41 -0.63
CA LYS A 81 -22.66 0.30 -1.79
C LYS A 81 -22.33 1.80 -1.95
N ARG A 82 -22.01 2.53 -0.88
CA ARG A 82 -21.73 3.99 -0.89
C ARG A 82 -20.28 4.36 -1.20
N ASN A 83 -19.31 3.43 -1.08
CA ASN A 83 -17.87 3.73 -1.12
C ASN A 83 -17.16 3.16 -2.36
N ASN A 84 -17.92 2.56 -3.28
CA ASN A 84 -17.39 1.88 -4.46
C ASN A 84 -16.57 2.80 -5.38
N GLN A 85 -16.97 4.05 -5.55
CA GLN A 85 -16.27 5.00 -6.43
C GLN A 85 -14.92 5.43 -5.84
N LYS A 86 -14.85 5.72 -4.54
CA LYS A 86 -13.59 6.05 -3.86
C LYS A 86 -12.61 4.88 -3.86
N ALA A 87 -13.13 3.67 -3.62
CA ALA A 87 -12.35 2.44 -3.72
C ALA A 87 -11.83 2.20 -5.14
N ALA A 88 -12.63 2.47 -6.17
CA ALA A 88 -12.20 2.39 -7.58
C ALA A 88 -11.06 3.38 -7.87
N ILE A 89 -11.24 4.66 -7.54
CA ILE A 89 -10.24 5.71 -7.77
C ILE A 89 -8.93 5.38 -7.05
N PHE A 90 -9.01 4.93 -5.79
CA PHE A 90 -7.81 4.61 -5.04
C PHE A 90 -7.09 3.36 -5.59
N LYS A 91 -7.85 2.36 -6.04
CA LYS A 91 -7.31 1.19 -6.74
C LYS A 91 -6.59 1.62 -8.03
N ASP A 92 -7.21 2.47 -8.84
CA ASP A 92 -6.61 2.98 -10.07
C ASP A 92 -5.30 3.73 -9.75
N LYS A 93 -5.28 4.56 -8.71
CA LYS A 93 -4.05 5.23 -8.25
C LYS A 93 -2.93 4.26 -7.89
N ILE A 94 -3.21 3.25 -7.06
CA ILE A 94 -2.23 2.22 -6.66
C ILE A 94 -1.69 1.46 -7.89
N LEU A 95 -2.53 1.23 -8.90
CA LEU A 95 -2.14 0.56 -10.14
C LEU A 95 -1.31 1.48 -11.03
N SER A 96 -1.75 2.71 -11.25
CA SER A 96 -1.10 3.72 -12.11
C SER A 96 0.27 4.17 -11.59
N ASP A 97 0.50 4.22 -10.27
CA ASP A 97 1.81 4.57 -9.71
C ASP A 97 2.90 3.59 -10.20
N LYS A 98 2.58 2.29 -10.38
CA LYS A 98 3.51 1.30 -10.93
C LYS A 98 3.70 1.46 -12.44
N GLU A 99 2.64 1.71 -13.19
CA GLU A 99 2.72 1.91 -14.64
C GLU A 99 3.51 3.18 -15.00
N MET A 100 3.37 4.25 -14.21
CA MET A 100 4.17 5.47 -14.35
C MET A 100 5.65 5.19 -14.09
N LEU A 101 5.98 4.46 -13.02
CA LEU A 101 7.36 4.11 -12.69
C LEU A 101 7.98 3.15 -13.72
N GLU A 102 7.23 2.16 -14.21
CA GLU A 102 7.67 1.27 -15.29
C GLU A 102 7.92 2.03 -16.59
N LYS A 103 7.03 2.96 -16.99
CA LYS A 103 7.24 3.81 -18.16
C LYS A 103 8.50 4.69 -18.05
N ILE A 104 8.76 5.24 -16.86
CA ILE A 104 9.98 6.03 -16.61
C ILE A 104 11.22 5.13 -16.70
N ALA A 105 11.18 3.93 -16.13
CA ALA A 105 12.28 2.98 -16.16
C ALA A 105 12.59 2.54 -17.61
N THR A 106 11.58 2.17 -18.40
CA THR A 106 11.76 1.78 -19.80
C THR A 106 12.30 2.92 -20.66
N LYS A 107 11.82 4.16 -20.41
CA LYS A 107 12.27 5.34 -21.14
C LYS A 107 13.75 5.63 -20.88
N LYS A 108 14.17 5.62 -19.60
CA LYS A 108 15.58 5.80 -19.22
C LYS A 108 16.48 4.72 -19.80
N LEU A 109 16.03 3.45 -19.83
CA LEU A 109 16.78 2.36 -20.45
C LEU A 109 16.99 2.60 -21.95
N SER A 110 15.95 3.02 -22.66
CA SER A 110 16.03 3.30 -24.10
C SER A 110 16.92 4.51 -24.44
N GLU A 111 16.92 5.54 -23.60
CA GLU A 111 17.79 6.72 -23.76
C GLU A 111 19.27 6.38 -23.51
N THR A 112 19.55 5.47 -22.57
CA THR A 112 20.91 5.01 -22.25
C THR A 112 21.49 4.18 -23.41
N LEU A 113 20.71 3.24 -23.96
CA LEU A 113 21.12 2.43 -25.11
C LEU A 113 21.38 3.29 -26.37
N ALA A 114 20.56 4.31 -26.61
CA ALA A 114 20.75 5.22 -27.75
C ALA A 114 22.03 6.08 -27.64
N SER A 115 22.52 6.33 -26.42
CA SER A 115 23.76 7.06 -26.17
C SER A 115 25.03 6.20 -26.23
N GLU A 116 24.91 4.87 -26.15
CA GLU A 116 26.03 3.94 -26.28
C GLU A 116 26.32 3.58 -27.75
N ASP A 117 25.30 3.63 -28.62
CA ASP A 117 25.43 3.36 -30.07
C ASP A 117 25.98 4.55 -30.89
N SER A 118 26.33 5.66 -30.24
CA SER A 118 26.78 6.92 -30.89
C SER A 118 28.29 7.23 -30.76
N PHE A 119 29.11 6.21 -30.46
CA PHE A 119 30.59 6.29 -30.47
C PHE A 119 31.22 5.44 -31.59
#